data_AF-A0A535ISA7-F1
#
_entry.id   AF-A0A535ISA7-F1
#
_cell.length_a   1.000
_cell.length_b   1.000
_cell.length_c   1.000
_cell.angle_alpha   90.00
_cell.angle_beta   90.00
_cell.angle_gamma   90.00
#
_symmetry.space_group_name_H-M   'P 1'
#
loop_
_entity.id
_entity.type
_entity.pdbx_description
1 polymer ?
#
loop_
_entity_poly.entity_id
_entity_poly.type
_entity_poly.pdbx_seq_one_letter_code
_entity_poly.pdbx_strand_id
1 'polypeptide(L)'
;MAALFGLALWLAGIGHFVLLGASFQVPARLGWKEDLAQLRPFNRKLMWTYGAFTVLTIVAFGSLTLVLHDDFLRGDRAAIGLAAFIAAYWTSRIVVDAVYFKHGDWPSGRSFVIGHVMLTGLFIALASTYAGLIVWRLVFTIT
;
A
#
# COMPACT_ATOMS: atom_id res chain seq x y z
N MET A 1 12.77 -0.40 21.01
CA MET A 1 12.53 -0.82 19.62
C MET A 1 11.28 -1.66 19.46
N ALA A 2 11.06 -2.72 20.25
CA ALA A 2 9.86 -3.56 20.13
C ALA A 2 8.53 -2.81 20.27
N ALA A 3 8.39 -1.95 21.29
CA ALA A 3 7.17 -1.16 21.46
C ALA A 3 6.91 -0.19 20.29
N LEU A 4 7.98 0.40 19.74
CA LEU A 4 7.90 1.30 18.58
C LEU A 4 7.40 0.56 17.34
N PHE A 5 8.00 -0.59 17.02
CA PHE A 5 7.55 -1.40 15.89
C PHE A 5 6.18 -2.03 16.11
N GLY A 6 5.82 -2.33 17.36
CA GLY A 6 4.47 -2.81 17.70
C GLY A 6 3.42 -1.76 17.37
N LEU A 7 3.64 -0.52 17.78
CA LEU A 7 2.77 0.59 17.40
C LEU A 7 2.76 0.81 15.88
N ALA A 8 3.94 0.80 15.24
CA ALA A 8 4.05 1.00 13.80
C ALA A 8 3.29 -0.08 13.00
N LEU A 9 3.32 -1.34 13.44
CA LEU A 9 2.57 -2.43 12.81
C LEU A 9 1.06 -2.31 13.00
N TRP A 10 0.58 -1.84 14.16
CA TRP A 10 -0.83 -1.52 14.34
C TRP A 10 -1.28 -0.41 13.38
N LEU A 11 -0.50 0.68 13.33
CA LEU A 11 -0.77 1.80 12.42
C LEU A 11 -0.68 1.38 10.95
N ALA A 12 0.28 0.53 10.58
CA ALA A 12 0.41 0.00 9.22
C ALA A 12 -0.76 -0.89 8.86
N GLY A 13 -1.17 -1.81 9.74
CA GLY A 13 -2.34 -2.66 9.54
C GLY A 13 -3.61 -1.84 9.30
N ILE A 14 -3.88 -0.84 10.15
CA ILE A 14 -4.99 0.11 9.96
C ILE A 14 -4.82 0.93 8.67
N GLY A 15 -3.60 1.36 8.38
CA GLY A 15 -3.25 2.13 7.19
C GLY A 15 -3.64 1.45 5.88
N HIS A 16 -3.53 0.12 5.80
CA HIS A 16 -4.02 -0.65 4.65
C HIS A 16 -5.52 -0.49 4.44
N PHE A 17 -6.32 -0.48 5.51
CA PHE A 17 -7.77 -0.31 5.41
C PHE A 17 -8.16 1.14 5.14
N VAL A 18 -7.43 2.12 5.66
CA VAL A 18 -7.58 3.54 5.28
C VAL A 18 -7.36 3.72 3.78
N LEU A 19 -6.37 3.04 3.22
CA LEU A 19 -6.05 3.05 1.79
C LEU A 19 -7.19 2.45 0.94
N LEU A 20 -7.92 1.46 1.45
CA LEU A 20 -9.12 0.95 0.78
C LEU A 20 -10.26 1.98 0.76
N GLY A 21 -10.42 2.76 1.83
CA GLY A 21 -11.34 3.90 1.85
C GLY A 21 -11.01 4.92 0.75
N ALA A 22 -9.73 5.27 0.62
CA ALA A 22 -9.24 6.11 -0.48
C ALA A 22 -9.44 5.45 -1.86
N SER A 23 -9.28 4.13 -1.97
CA SER A 23 -9.48 3.41 -3.25
C SER A 23 -10.96 3.38 -3.67
N PHE A 24 -11.89 3.29 -2.72
CA PHE A 24 -13.32 3.24 -2.99
C PHE A 24 -13.86 4.55 -3.60
N GLN A 25 -13.31 5.70 -3.21
CA GLN A 25 -13.73 7.01 -3.75
C GLN A 25 -13.18 7.31 -5.15
N VAL A 26 -12.09 6.66 -5.57
CA VAL A 26 -11.36 6.98 -6.82
C VAL A 26 -12.25 6.85 -8.06
N PRO A 27 -13.02 5.76 -8.26
CA PRO A 27 -13.86 5.62 -9.45
C PRO A 27 -14.86 6.77 -9.65
N ALA A 28 -15.46 7.25 -8.56
CA ALA A 28 -16.40 8.36 -8.61
C ALA A 28 -15.69 9.71 -8.81
N ARG A 29 -14.58 9.95 -8.11
CA ARG A 29 -13.82 11.21 -8.16
C ARG A 29 -13.11 11.44 -9.50
N LEU A 30 -12.76 10.36 -10.20
CA LEU A 30 -12.08 10.41 -11.49
C LEU A 30 -13.00 10.16 -12.68
N GLY A 31 -14.33 10.09 -12.50
CA GLY A 31 -15.25 9.90 -13.63
C GLY A 31 -15.06 8.59 -14.39
N TRP A 32 -14.66 7.51 -13.69
CA TRP A 32 -14.32 6.23 -14.34
C TRP A 32 -15.50 5.61 -15.09
N LYS A 33 -16.73 5.93 -14.72
CA LYS A 33 -17.91 5.41 -15.42
C LYS A 33 -17.90 5.89 -16.88
N GLU A 34 -17.65 7.17 -17.10
CA GLU A 34 -17.59 7.80 -18.42
C GLU A 34 -16.31 7.39 -19.16
N ASP A 35 -15.16 7.44 -18.48
CA ASP A 35 -13.86 7.15 -19.11
C ASP A 35 -13.72 5.67 -19.51
N LEU A 36 -14.10 4.74 -18.63
CA LEU A 36 -13.98 3.31 -18.93
C LEU A 36 -15.05 2.84 -19.93
N ALA A 37 -16.13 3.59 -20.13
CA ALA A 37 -17.13 3.29 -21.16
C ALA A 37 -16.56 3.43 -22.57
N GLN A 38 -15.57 4.31 -22.78
CA GLN A 38 -14.90 4.52 -24.06
C GLN A 38 -13.96 3.37 -24.43
N LEU A 39 -13.59 2.53 -23.47
CA LEU A 39 -12.74 1.37 -23.70
C LEU A 39 -13.51 0.20 -24.32
N ARG A 40 -12.80 -0.61 -25.12
CA ARG A 40 -13.29 -1.93 -25.54
C ARG A 40 -13.70 -2.76 -24.31
N PRO A 41 -14.77 -3.57 -24.37
CA PRO A 41 -15.28 -4.32 -23.22
C PRO A 41 -14.21 -5.18 -22.52
N PHE A 42 -13.28 -5.77 -23.28
CA PHE A 42 -12.16 -6.53 -22.73
C PHE A 42 -11.23 -5.67 -21.88
N ASN A 43 -10.79 -4.52 -22.39
CA ASN A 43 -9.89 -3.61 -21.67
C ASN A 43 -10.52 -3.07 -20.39
N ARG A 44 -11.82 -2.75 -20.42
CA ARG A 44 -12.57 -2.35 -19.22
C ARG A 44 -12.59 -3.47 -18.17
N LYS A 45 -12.86 -4.72 -18.57
CA LYS A 45 -12.83 -5.87 -17.66
C LYS A 45 -11.43 -6.07 -17.06
N LEU A 46 -10.38 -5.94 -17.88
CA LEU A 46 -9.00 -6.09 -17.43
C LEU A 46 -8.63 -5.08 -16.34
N MET A 47 -9.02 -3.80 -16.51
CA MET A 47 -8.83 -2.76 -15.49
C MET A 47 -9.48 -3.14 -14.16
N TRP A 48 -10.74 -3.61 -14.18
CA TRP A 48 -11.44 -4.04 -12.98
C TRP A 48 -10.85 -5.30 -12.34
N THR A 49 -10.38 -6.25 -13.14
CA THR A 49 -9.69 -7.45 -12.63
C THR A 49 -8.41 -7.09 -11.89
N TYR A 50 -7.57 -6.23 -12.47
CA TYR A 50 -6.35 -5.77 -11.80
C TYR A 50 -6.67 -4.95 -10.54
N GLY A 51 -7.66 -4.06 -10.61
CA GLY A 51 -8.13 -3.31 -9.43
C GLY A 51 -8.61 -4.24 -8.31
N ALA A 52 -9.38 -5.28 -8.62
CA ALA A 52 -9.85 -6.26 -7.64
C ALA A 52 -8.70 -7.04 -6.99
N PHE A 53 -7.70 -7.46 -7.77
CA PHE A 53 -6.51 -8.11 -7.23
C PHE A 53 -5.70 -7.17 -6.33
N THR A 54 -5.53 -5.91 -6.74
CA THR A 54 -4.88 -4.89 -5.88
C THR A 54 -5.62 -4.71 -4.55
N VAL A 55 -6.95 -4.59 -4.57
CA VAL A 55 -7.78 -4.49 -3.35
C VAL A 55 -7.61 -5.72 -2.47
N LEU A 56 -7.69 -6.93 -3.05
CA LEU A 56 -7.50 -8.18 -2.33
C LEU A 56 -6.12 -8.26 -1.66
N THR A 57 -5.06 -7.85 -2.37
CA THR A 57 -3.70 -7.80 -1.83
C THR A 57 -3.60 -6.84 -0.64
N ILE A 58 -4.20 -5.65 -0.73
CA ILE A 58 -4.22 -4.68 0.38
C ILE A 58 -4.96 -5.24 1.59
N VAL A 59 -6.12 -5.88 1.38
CA VAL A 59 -6.89 -6.56 2.44
C VAL A 59 -6.05 -7.65 3.10
N ALA A 60 -5.34 -8.46 2.31
CA ALA A 60 -4.48 -9.52 2.81
C ALA A 60 -3.32 -8.93 3.63
N PHE A 61 -2.66 -7.89 3.15
CA PHE A 61 -1.56 -7.24 3.88
C PHE A 61 -2.02 -6.65 5.21
N GLY A 62 -3.13 -5.91 5.21
CA GLY A 62 -3.72 -5.36 6.43
C GLY A 62 -4.07 -6.46 7.42
N SER A 63 -4.86 -7.44 6.98
CA SER A 63 -5.32 -8.55 7.83
C SER A 63 -4.17 -9.37 8.40
N LEU A 64 -3.22 -9.79 7.56
CA LEU A 64 -2.08 -10.59 8.00
C LEU A 64 -1.13 -9.80 8.90
N THR A 65 -0.99 -8.49 8.71
CA THR A 65 -0.22 -7.64 9.64
C THR A 65 -0.83 -7.61 11.03
N LEU A 66 -2.16 -7.55 11.12
CA LEU A 66 -2.87 -7.53 12.40
C LEU A 66 -2.89 -8.92 13.06
N VAL A 67 -3.14 -9.98 12.28
CA VAL A 67 -3.22 -11.37 12.80
C VAL A 67 -1.84 -11.89 13.24
N LEU A 68 -0.80 -11.61 12.45
CA LEU A 68 0.56 -12.09 12.71
C LEU A 68 1.42 -11.04 13.44
N HIS A 69 0.78 -10.05 14.09
CA HIS A 69 1.46 -8.91 14.70
C HIS A 69 2.59 -9.33 15.64
N ASP A 70 2.30 -10.27 16.55
CA ASP A 70 3.29 -10.81 17.48
C ASP A 70 4.39 -11.61 16.78
N ASP A 71 4.09 -12.26 15.66
CA ASP A 71 5.08 -13.03 14.88
C ASP A 71 6.06 -12.10 14.14
N PHE A 72 5.57 -10.96 13.62
CA PHE A 72 6.42 -9.87 13.13
C PHE A 72 7.30 -9.31 14.26
N LEU A 73 6.75 -9.16 15.47
CA LEU A 73 7.48 -8.75 16.66
C LEU A 73 8.38 -9.84 17.29
N ARG A 74 8.25 -11.09 16.87
CA ARG A 74 9.18 -12.17 17.25
C ARG A 74 10.28 -12.33 16.21
N GLY A 75 10.00 -11.95 14.98
CA GLY A 75 10.92 -12.12 13.86
C GLY A 75 10.81 -13.49 13.19
N ASP A 76 9.63 -14.11 13.27
CA ASP A 76 9.42 -15.44 12.71
C ASP A 76 9.66 -15.40 11.19
N ARG A 77 10.31 -16.44 10.66
CA ARG A 77 10.84 -16.44 9.29
C ARG A 77 9.75 -16.15 8.25
N ALA A 78 8.55 -16.70 8.43
CA ALA A 78 7.41 -16.45 7.55
C ALA A 78 6.92 -15.00 7.65
N ALA A 79 6.84 -14.43 8.86
CA ALA A 79 6.45 -13.04 9.06
C ALA A 79 7.48 -12.07 8.46
N ILE A 80 8.77 -12.34 8.58
CA ILE A 80 9.82 -11.54 7.93
C ILE A 80 9.79 -11.67 6.41
N GLY A 81 9.53 -12.86 5.87
CA GLY A 81 9.30 -13.06 4.44
C GLY A 81 8.10 -12.23 3.94
N LEU A 82 7.00 -12.23 4.70
CA LEU A 82 5.83 -11.41 4.40
C LEU A 82 6.14 -9.91 4.51
N ALA A 83 6.90 -9.47 5.54
CA ALA A 83 7.35 -8.08 5.67
C ALA A 83 8.13 -7.64 4.44
N ALA A 84 9.06 -8.49 3.97
CA ALA A 84 9.87 -8.21 2.80
C ALA A 84 9.02 -8.06 1.54
N PHE A 85 8.02 -8.93 1.37
CA PHE A 85 7.09 -8.82 0.25
C PHE A 85 6.26 -7.53 0.30
N ILE A 86 5.72 -7.18 1.48
CA ILE A 86 4.93 -5.95 1.65
C ILE A 86 5.81 -4.71 1.43
N ALA A 87 7.04 -4.69 1.95
CA ALA A 87 8.00 -3.60 1.74
C ALA A 87 8.32 -3.44 0.24
N ALA A 88 8.59 -4.54 -0.46
CA ALA A 88 8.86 -4.53 -1.90
C ALA A 88 7.67 -4.02 -2.71
N TYR A 89 6.44 -4.45 -2.37
CA TYR A 89 5.22 -3.99 -3.01
C TYR A 89 5.03 -2.47 -2.88
N TRP A 90 5.10 -1.93 -1.65
CA TRP A 90 4.90 -0.50 -1.43
C TRP A 90 6.04 0.35 -2.01
N THR A 91 7.28 -0.14 -1.94
CA THR A 91 8.42 0.52 -2.60
C THR A 91 8.22 0.56 -4.11
N SER A 92 7.79 -0.54 -4.71
CA SER A 92 7.46 -0.60 -6.14
C SER A 92 6.35 0.39 -6.49
N ARG A 93 5.32 0.49 -5.66
CA ARG A 93 4.22 1.45 -5.86
C ARG A 93 4.71 2.89 -5.84
N ILE A 94 5.63 3.25 -4.95
CA ILE A 94 6.26 4.58 -4.88
C ILE A 94 7.10 4.85 -6.13
N VAL A 95 7.93 3.89 -6.55
CA VAL A 95 8.76 4.02 -7.75
C VAL A 95 7.91 4.21 -9.00
N VAL A 96 6.85 3.43 -9.16
CA VAL A 96 5.89 3.60 -10.27
C VAL A 96 5.23 4.98 -10.22
N ASP A 97 4.83 5.45 -9.05
CA ASP A 97 4.27 6.79 -8.87
C ASP A 97 5.23 7.89 -9.32
N ALA A 98 6.50 7.78 -8.93
CA ALA A 98 7.51 8.80 -9.20
C ALA A 98 8.06 8.77 -10.63
N VAL A 99 8.18 7.58 -11.23
CA VAL A 99 8.88 7.39 -12.51
C VAL A 99 7.91 7.25 -13.68
N TYR A 100 6.75 6.62 -13.47
CA TYR A 100 5.80 6.34 -14.56
C TYR A 100 4.71 7.39 -14.68
N PHE A 101 4.08 7.79 -13.57
CA PHE A 101 3.00 8.78 -13.58
C PHE A 101 3.55 10.21 -13.55
N LYS A 102 3.43 10.93 -14.68
CA LYS A 102 3.92 12.31 -14.75
C LYS A 102 2.91 13.26 -14.13
N HIS A 103 3.39 14.40 -13.62
CA HIS A 103 2.50 15.39 -12.98
C HIS A 103 1.39 15.92 -13.92
N GLY A 104 1.64 15.92 -15.24
CA GLY A 104 0.65 16.30 -16.25
C GLY A 104 -0.49 15.29 -16.46
N ASP A 105 -0.32 14.04 -16.00
CA ASP A 105 -1.35 13.00 -16.09
C ASP A 105 -2.38 13.10 -14.95
N TRP A 106 -2.08 13.89 -13.91
CA TRP A 106 -2.92 14.02 -12.73
C TRP A 106 -3.99 15.11 -12.91
N PRO A 107 -5.23 14.86 -12.44
CA PRO A 107 -6.27 15.88 -12.43
C PRO A 107 -5.83 17.09 -11.61
N SER A 108 -6.01 18.28 -12.19
CA SER A 108 -5.73 19.54 -11.48
C SER A 108 -6.74 19.77 -10.36
N GLY A 109 -6.30 20.36 -9.25
CA GLY A 109 -7.17 20.82 -8.17
C GLY A 109 -6.63 20.49 -6.78
N ARG A 110 -6.91 21.36 -5.81
CA ARG A 110 -6.36 21.24 -4.44
C ARG A 110 -6.68 19.88 -3.79
N SER A 111 -7.88 19.34 -4.00
CA SER A 111 -8.26 18.04 -3.42
C SER A 111 -7.45 16.88 -4.01
N PHE A 112 -7.11 16.91 -5.30
CA PHE A 112 -6.32 15.87 -5.95
C PHE A 112 -4.86 15.93 -5.52
N VAL A 113 -4.31 17.13 -5.38
CA VAL A 113 -2.95 17.33 -4.83
C VAL A 113 -2.86 16.82 -3.40
N ILE A 114 -3.80 17.20 -2.54
CA ILE A 114 -3.85 16.73 -1.15
C ILE A 114 -3.99 15.21 -1.11
N GLY A 115 -4.92 14.64 -1.87
CA GLY A 115 -5.14 13.20 -1.94
C GLY A 115 -3.89 12.45 -2.39
N HIS A 116 -3.19 12.95 -3.41
CA HIS A 116 -1.95 12.36 -3.91
C HIS A 116 -0.84 12.41 -2.85
N VAL A 117 -0.61 13.56 -2.21
CA VAL A 117 0.39 13.70 -1.13
C VAL A 117 0.08 12.78 0.04
N MET A 118 -1.19 12.71 0.48
CA MET A 118 -1.60 11.82 1.57
C MET A 118 -1.39 10.35 1.20
N LEU A 119 -1.72 9.96 -0.03
CA LEU A 119 -1.58 8.59 -0.50
C LEU A 119 -0.11 8.18 -0.61
N THR A 120 0.73 9.02 -1.21
CA THR A 120 2.17 8.78 -1.32
C THR A 120 2.84 8.77 0.05
N GLY A 121 2.44 9.67 0.96
CA GLY A 121 2.88 9.66 2.36
C GLY A 121 2.52 8.35 3.06
N LEU A 122 1.31 7.83 2.84
CA LEU A 122 0.90 6.53 3.38
C LEU A 122 1.73 5.39 2.79
N PHE A 123 2.00 5.37 1.48
CA PHE A 123 2.86 4.36 0.87
C PHE A 123 4.27 4.38 1.47
N ILE A 124 4.86 5.57 1.66
CA ILE A 124 6.19 5.73 2.28
C ILE A 124 6.16 5.22 3.72
N ALA A 125 5.13 5.55 4.49
CA ALA A 125 4.99 5.08 5.87
C ALA A 125 4.89 3.55 5.95
N LEU A 126 4.11 2.93 5.06
CA LEU A 126 4.01 1.47 4.96
C LEU A 126 5.36 0.86 4.58
N ALA A 127 5.97 1.29 3.47
CA ALA A 127 7.26 0.79 3.02
C ALA A 127 8.34 0.90 4.11
N SER A 128 8.43 2.07 4.77
CA SER A 128 9.41 2.33 5.82
C SER A 128 9.16 1.48 7.07
N THR A 129 7.91 1.21 7.42
CA THR A 129 7.57 0.35 8.57
C THR A 129 8.09 -1.07 8.37
N TYR A 130 7.77 -1.70 7.23
CA TYR A 130 8.19 -3.07 6.99
C TYR A 130 9.69 -3.18 6.67
N ALA A 131 10.26 -2.25 5.91
CA ALA A 131 11.71 -2.22 5.66
C ALA A 131 12.49 -2.00 6.97
N GLY A 132 12.05 -1.05 7.80
CA GLY A 132 12.64 -0.81 9.12
C GLY A 132 12.53 -2.02 10.04
N LEU A 133 11.41 -2.74 10.02
CA LEU A 133 11.23 -3.96 10.81
C LEU A 133 12.24 -5.04 10.40
N ILE A 134 12.42 -5.24 9.09
CA ILE A 134 13.38 -6.21 8.55
C ILE A 134 14.81 -5.82 8.97
N VAL A 135 15.19 -4.56 8.80
CA VAL A 135 16.51 -4.06 9.22
C VAL A 135 16.71 -4.26 10.72
N TRP A 136 15.70 -3.92 11.54
CA TRP A 136 15.78 -4.11 12.97
C TRP A 136 16.01 -5.58 13.34
N ARG A 137 15.30 -6.50 12.68
CA ARG A 137 15.40 -7.94 12.95
C ARG A 137 16.69 -8.57 12.49
N LEU A 138 17.15 -8.24 11.29
CA LEU A 138 18.34 -8.85 10.72
C LEU A 138 19.63 -8.27 11.29
N VAL A 139 19.64 -6.98 11.67
CA VAL A 139 20.87 -6.30 12.10
C VAL A 139 21.05 -6.35 13.62
N PHE A 140 19.99 -6.15 14.40
CA PHE A 140 20.10 -5.96 15.85
C PHE A 140 19.70 -7.19 16.69
N THR A 141 19.32 -8.29 16.05
CA THR A 141 19.02 -9.56 16.74
C THR A 141 20.09 -10.63 16.47
N ILE A 142 20.97 -10.42 15.48
CA ILE A 142 22.12 -11.29 15.19
C ILE A 142 23.36 -10.93 16.03
N THR A 143 23.33 -9.77 16.70
CA THR A 143 24.30 -9.34 17.72
C THR A 143 23.72 -9.50 19.11
#